data_AF-A0A449AJ71-F1
#
_entry.id   AF-A0A449AJ71-F1
#
_cell.length_a   1.000
_cell.length_b   1.000
_cell.length_c   1.000
_cell.angle_alpha   90.00
_cell.angle_beta   90.00
_cell.angle_gamma   90.00
#
_symmetry.space_group_name_H-M   'P 1'
#
loop_
_entity.id
_entity.type
_entity.pdbx_description
1 polymer ?
#
loop_
_entity_poly.entity_id
_entity_poly.type
_entity_poly.pdbx_seq_one_letter_code
_entity_poly.pdbx_strand_id
1 'polypeptide(L)'
;MNKYKKIFSGLGLLSISTLIGASVVACAKKPSPKDSSTEATDQNNNQGHSTTPEQGKPEMPQNPAPDAPSTPTPEMPKDTPEQNGNTGQSNDSKNNTQDQNKGEAGKNDSKQENKPTPQPQPKETVEQKSNALLAEIEKNPGYPSKTAPALQKLKDEVESIKKETNKTNEEKLASLVTFETKLNKIKEALEKVTKDIDALKYPNVNLTKGKETSAKAKFKEKLNDKATAEEISKVLPNGWTNKIEKYNEVFKLLDNFLDKGRINSLLKRFEQTDDSKEGEFTESLLIWNVYETVRRSVFEPEFKKLKKEIQEKFKDKVKILNNNQKTNHSKNVDWLKENINNIKTILKSAKDENAKTIMKG
;
A
#
# COMPACT_ATOMS: atom_id res chain seq x y z
N MET A 1 1.80 32.52 68.12
CA MET A 1 2.93 31.56 68.23
C MET A 1 2.54 30.28 67.49
N ASN A 2 3.52 29.52 66.93
CA ASN A 2 3.51 28.05 66.67
C ASN A 2 2.28 27.37 66.03
N LYS A 3 2.36 26.36 65.15
CA LYS A 3 3.42 25.65 64.37
C LYS A 3 2.63 24.91 63.25
N TYR A 4 3.16 24.65 62.03
CA TYR A 4 3.82 23.38 61.63
C TYR A 4 3.23 22.11 62.31
N LYS A 5 2.97 20.96 61.67
CA LYS A 5 3.65 20.23 60.56
C LYS A 5 2.69 19.13 60.02
N LYS A 6 2.61 18.88 58.71
CA LYS A 6 3.24 17.76 57.94
C LYS A 6 2.83 16.30 58.25
N ILE A 7 2.33 15.63 57.20
CA ILE A 7 2.78 14.34 56.59
C ILE A 7 2.64 13.02 57.39
N PHE A 8 1.94 12.06 56.76
CA PHE A 8 2.50 10.75 56.33
C PHE A 8 2.48 10.75 54.78
N SER A 9 3.33 10.14 53.94
CA SER A 9 4.51 9.25 54.02
C SER A 9 4.33 7.77 54.41
N GLY A 10 4.39 6.90 53.39
CA GLY A 10 4.42 5.42 53.49
C GLY A 10 3.05 4.79 53.70
N LEU A 11 2.76 3.55 53.27
CA LEU A 11 3.44 2.55 52.43
C LEU A 11 2.35 2.06 51.42
N GLY A 12 2.58 1.30 50.35
CA GLY A 12 3.60 0.32 49.99
C GLY A 12 2.89 -0.76 49.13
N LEU A 13 3.60 -1.45 48.23
CA LEU A 13 2.97 -2.39 47.28
C LEU A 13 2.23 -3.55 47.97
N LEU A 14 1.20 -4.08 47.31
CA LEU A 14 1.03 -5.53 47.24
C LEU A 14 0.49 -5.96 45.86
N SER A 15 1.02 -7.06 45.34
CA SER A 15 0.54 -7.70 44.10
C SER A 15 -0.64 -8.61 44.40
N ILE A 16 -1.60 -8.70 43.46
CA ILE A 16 -2.60 -9.78 43.43
C ILE A 16 -2.34 -10.61 42.18
N SER A 17 -1.97 -11.87 42.38
CA SER A 17 -1.78 -12.87 41.33
C SER A 17 -2.21 -14.23 41.87
N THR A 18 -2.91 -15.03 41.05
CA THR A 18 -3.48 -16.35 41.40
C THR A 18 -4.58 -16.31 42.50
N LEU A 19 -5.44 -17.32 42.72
CA LEU A 19 -5.27 -18.78 42.53
C LEU A 19 -6.61 -19.57 42.37
N ILE A 20 -6.64 -20.53 41.43
CA ILE A 20 -7.39 -21.83 41.38
C ILE A 20 -8.95 -21.92 41.48
N GLY A 21 -9.51 -22.82 40.64
CA GLY A 21 -10.55 -23.82 41.03
C GLY A 21 -12.02 -23.45 40.73
N ALA A 22 -12.81 -24.07 39.85
CA ALA A 22 -12.95 -25.42 39.25
C ALA A 22 -14.05 -26.32 39.89
N SER A 23 -14.97 -26.78 39.04
CA SER A 23 -15.88 -27.94 39.18
C SER A 23 -17.03 -27.93 40.20
N VAL A 24 -18.28 -27.83 39.70
CA VAL A 24 -19.44 -28.58 40.22
C VAL A 24 -20.31 -29.07 39.03
N VAL A 25 -21.11 -30.12 39.22
CA VAL A 25 -21.80 -30.89 38.17
C VAL A 25 -23.29 -30.51 38.02
N ALA A 26 -23.87 -30.81 36.85
CA ALA A 26 -25.22 -30.44 36.42
C ALA A 26 -26.38 -31.15 37.15
N CYS A 27 -27.61 -30.59 37.06
CA CYS A 27 -28.81 -31.41 36.86
C CYS A 27 -30.03 -30.67 36.26
N ALA A 28 -30.68 -31.35 35.31
CA ALA A 28 -32.09 -31.32 34.89
C ALA A 28 -32.95 -30.02 34.84
N LYS A 29 -33.54 -29.78 33.65
CA LYS A 29 -35.02 -29.81 33.53
C LYS A 29 -35.50 -30.19 32.11
N LYS A 30 -36.62 -30.93 32.05
CA LYS A 30 -37.31 -31.37 30.83
C LYS A 30 -38.60 -30.56 30.65
N PRO A 31 -39.09 -30.36 29.41
CA PRO A 31 -40.52 -30.60 29.14
C PRO A 31 -40.76 -31.81 28.22
N SER A 32 -42.01 -32.27 28.17
CA SER A 32 -42.47 -33.46 27.43
C SER A 32 -43.40 -33.05 26.26
N PRO A 33 -43.62 -33.93 25.25
CA PRO A 33 -44.30 -33.56 24.00
C PRO A 33 -45.82 -33.71 24.06
N LYS A 34 -46.52 -33.20 23.03
CA LYS A 34 -47.75 -33.81 22.48
C LYS A 34 -48.17 -33.22 21.12
N ASP A 35 -48.77 -34.10 20.30
CA ASP A 35 -49.82 -33.87 19.26
C ASP A 35 -49.53 -32.91 18.07
N SER A 36 -49.81 -33.23 16.79
CA SER A 36 -50.24 -34.49 16.15
C SER A 36 -50.10 -34.42 14.60
N SER A 37 -50.12 -35.59 13.92
CA SER A 37 -50.67 -35.82 12.55
C SER A 37 -49.95 -35.25 11.30
N THR A 38 -49.77 -35.99 10.19
CA THR A 38 -49.89 -37.45 9.88
C THR A 38 -49.05 -37.79 8.62
N GLU A 39 -48.95 -39.09 8.27
CA GLU A 39 -48.55 -39.66 6.96
C GLU A 39 -47.08 -39.42 6.54
N ALA A 40 -46.12 -40.35 6.68
CA ALA A 40 -46.06 -41.81 6.58
C ALA A 40 -45.95 -42.39 5.14
N THR A 41 -44.82 -43.05 4.87
CA THR A 41 -44.73 -44.39 4.26
C THR A 41 -43.31 -44.91 4.49
N ASP A 42 -43.18 -46.12 5.04
CA ASP A 42 -41.89 -46.79 5.25
C ASP A 42 -41.29 -47.36 3.96
N GLN A 43 -39.95 -47.44 3.86
CA GLN A 43 -39.28 -48.75 3.99
C GLN A 43 -37.75 -48.65 4.11
N ASN A 44 -37.25 -49.24 5.19
CA ASN A 44 -35.86 -49.67 5.41
C ASN A 44 -35.60 -50.92 4.52
N ASN A 45 -34.40 -51.33 4.10
CA ASN A 45 -33.26 -51.67 4.99
C ASN A 45 -31.96 -52.03 4.22
N ASN A 46 -30.82 -51.82 4.89
CA ASN A 46 -29.51 -52.47 4.74
C ASN A 46 -29.16 -53.27 3.47
N GLN A 47 -28.02 -52.91 2.87
CA GLN A 47 -26.76 -53.63 3.14
C GLN A 47 -25.57 -52.68 2.92
N GLY A 48 -24.45 -52.91 3.61
CA GLY A 48 -23.25 -52.09 3.49
C GLY A 48 -22.00 -52.88 3.79
N HIS A 49 -20.82 -52.27 3.63
CA HIS A 49 -19.59 -52.75 4.25
C HIS A 49 -18.60 -51.60 4.46
N SER A 50 -17.79 -51.72 5.51
CA SER A 50 -16.68 -50.80 5.80
C SER A 50 -15.39 -51.31 5.16
N THR A 51 -14.58 -50.38 4.63
CA THR A 51 -13.11 -50.46 4.73
C THR A 51 -12.48 -49.07 4.49
N THR A 52 -11.42 -48.78 5.22
CA THR A 52 -10.45 -47.72 4.92
C THR A 52 -9.06 -48.31 5.12
N PRO A 53 -8.14 -48.07 4.18
CA PRO A 53 -6.78 -47.73 4.61
C PRO A 53 -6.12 -46.59 3.83
N GLU A 54 -5.25 -45.89 4.57
CA GLU A 54 -4.00 -45.22 4.17
C GLU A 54 -3.91 -44.22 3.00
N GLN A 55 -3.67 -42.97 3.40
CA GLN A 55 -2.53 -42.12 3.01
C GLN A 55 -1.91 -42.32 1.61
N GLY A 56 -2.30 -41.45 0.67
CA GLY A 56 -1.49 -41.05 -0.50
C GLY A 56 -0.98 -39.61 -0.34
N LYS A 57 0.29 -39.36 -0.67
CA LYS A 57 0.94 -38.03 -0.58
C LYS A 57 0.48 -37.11 -1.73
N PRO A 58 0.21 -35.82 -1.50
CA PRO A 58 -0.18 -34.91 -2.59
C PRO A 58 0.99 -34.63 -3.53
N GLU A 59 0.76 -34.80 -4.84
CA GLU A 59 1.69 -34.34 -5.88
C GLU A 59 1.53 -32.84 -6.13
N MET A 60 2.66 -32.13 -6.21
CA MET A 60 2.68 -30.73 -6.65
C MET A 60 2.65 -30.67 -8.19
N PRO A 61 1.77 -29.85 -8.79
CA PRO A 61 1.94 -29.46 -10.19
C PRO A 61 3.28 -28.76 -10.37
N GLN A 62 4.11 -29.25 -11.30
CA GLN A 62 5.39 -28.63 -11.63
C GLN A 62 5.16 -27.29 -12.34
N ASN A 63 5.87 -26.26 -11.90
CA ASN A 63 5.87 -24.95 -12.55
C ASN A 63 7.06 -24.90 -13.54
N PRO A 64 6.86 -24.64 -14.85
CA PRO A 64 7.95 -24.58 -15.82
C PRO A 64 8.91 -23.42 -15.52
N ALA A 65 10.17 -23.59 -15.90
CA ALA A 65 11.24 -22.62 -15.62
C ALA A 65 11.12 -21.35 -16.49
N PRO A 66 11.59 -20.18 -16.02
CA PRO A 66 11.64 -18.96 -16.82
C PRO A 66 12.86 -18.93 -17.75
N ASP A 67 12.65 -18.57 -19.01
CA ASP A 67 13.74 -18.31 -19.95
C ASP A 67 14.58 -17.08 -19.53
N ALA A 68 15.90 -17.20 -19.66
CA ALA A 68 16.85 -16.11 -19.40
C ALA A 68 17.23 -15.36 -20.69
N PRO A 69 17.46 -14.03 -20.67
CA PRO A 69 17.80 -13.27 -21.86
C PRO A 69 19.24 -13.55 -22.34
N SER A 70 19.41 -13.85 -23.63
CA SER A 70 20.74 -13.93 -24.27
C SER A 70 21.35 -12.53 -24.45
N THR A 71 22.58 -12.34 -23.99
CA THR A 71 23.42 -11.17 -24.28
C THR A 71 24.66 -11.58 -25.10
N PRO A 72 24.97 -10.91 -26.22
CA PRO A 72 26.21 -11.11 -26.96
C PRO A 72 27.31 -10.12 -26.50
N THR A 73 28.45 -10.65 -26.08
CA THR A 73 29.69 -9.90 -25.84
C THR A 73 30.59 -9.97 -27.09
N PRO A 74 31.23 -8.87 -27.50
CA PRO A 74 32.49 -8.92 -28.26
C PRO A 74 33.70 -8.48 -27.43
N GLU A 75 34.88 -8.97 -27.82
CA GLU A 75 36.11 -9.00 -27.01
C GLU A 75 36.97 -7.72 -27.07
N MET A 76 37.92 -7.63 -26.13
CA MET A 76 39.09 -6.73 -26.23
C MET A 76 40.13 -7.26 -27.21
N PRO A 77 40.85 -6.35 -27.88
CA PRO A 77 42.32 -6.31 -27.75
C PRO A 77 42.87 -4.87 -27.65
N LYS A 78 44.14 -4.60 -27.32
CA LYS A 78 45.13 -5.19 -26.38
C LYS A 78 46.37 -4.26 -26.40
N ASP A 79 47.26 -4.40 -25.42
CA ASP A 79 48.68 -3.98 -25.42
C ASP A 79 49.06 -2.47 -25.46
N THR A 80 49.94 -2.10 -24.53
CA THR A 80 50.74 -0.87 -24.37
C THR A 80 52.18 -1.10 -24.90
N PRO A 81 53.17 -0.18 -24.77
CA PRO A 81 53.19 1.30 -24.66
C PRO A 81 54.17 1.95 -25.70
N GLU A 82 54.32 3.28 -25.73
CA GLU A 82 55.66 3.91 -25.96
C GLU A 82 55.75 5.40 -25.55
N GLN A 83 56.92 6.02 -25.71
CA GLN A 83 57.32 7.32 -25.14
C GLN A 83 57.63 8.43 -26.17
N ASN A 84 57.84 9.64 -25.64
CA ASN A 84 58.93 10.59 -25.99
C ASN A 84 58.57 11.79 -26.92
N GLY A 85 59.41 12.84 -26.91
CA GLY A 85 59.67 13.58 -28.16
C GLY A 85 59.51 15.11 -28.28
N ASN A 86 59.60 15.90 -27.20
CA ASN A 86 60.15 17.28 -27.15
C ASN A 86 60.21 18.19 -28.43
N THR A 87 59.59 19.39 -28.38
CA THR A 87 60.03 20.68 -29.00
C THR A 87 59.01 21.80 -28.69
N GLY A 88 59.33 23.11 -28.61
CA GLY A 88 60.63 23.80 -28.55
C GLY A 88 60.54 25.30 -28.92
N GLN A 89 61.04 26.20 -28.06
CA GLN A 89 61.30 27.65 -28.31
C GLN A 89 60.08 28.57 -28.64
N SER A 90 60.14 29.91 -28.56
CA SER A 90 60.87 30.84 -27.66
C SER A 90 60.30 32.27 -27.82
N ASN A 91 60.50 33.15 -26.83
CA ASN A 91 61.02 34.55 -26.97
C ASN A 91 60.63 35.46 -25.79
N ASP A 92 61.65 36.04 -25.14
CA ASP A 92 61.89 37.49 -24.91
C ASP A 92 60.70 38.44 -24.61
N SER A 93 60.81 39.44 -23.71
CA SER A 93 62.03 40.16 -23.30
C SER A 93 61.83 41.04 -22.05
N LYS A 94 62.91 41.19 -21.24
CA LYS A 94 63.29 42.39 -20.44
C LYS A 94 62.32 42.86 -19.33
N ASN A 95 62.76 43.60 -18.29
CA ASN A 95 64.04 44.31 -18.14
C ASN A 95 64.71 44.13 -16.76
N ASN A 96 65.98 44.52 -16.69
CA ASN A 96 66.88 44.45 -15.54
C ASN A 96 66.73 45.64 -14.57
N THR A 97 67.06 45.48 -13.29
CA THR A 97 68.07 46.31 -12.57
C THR A 97 68.44 45.62 -11.25
N GLN A 98 69.74 45.63 -10.94
CA GLN A 98 70.40 45.09 -9.75
C GLN A 98 70.99 46.26 -8.96
N ASP A 99 70.88 46.27 -7.63
CA ASP A 99 71.90 46.94 -6.79
C ASP A 99 72.06 46.32 -5.39
N GLN A 100 73.07 46.77 -4.64
CA GLN A 100 73.77 45.94 -3.65
C GLN A 100 73.66 46.35 -2.16
N ASN A 101 73.87 45.33 -1.31
CA ASN A 101 74.69 45.34 -0.09
C ASN A 101 74.39 46.28 1.11
N LYS A 102 74.17 45.61 2.27
CA LYS A 102 74.93 45.81 3.55
C LYS A 102 74.69 47.10 4.37
N GLY A 103 74.05 46.97 5.54
CA GLY A 103 74.07 48.03 6.57
C GLY A 103 73.41 47.66 7.92
N GLU A 104 74.25 47.46 8.94
CA GLU A 104 74.01 47.70 10.38
C GLU A 104 72.85 47.00 11.14
N ALA A 105 72.88 47.16 12.47
CA ALA A 105 72.02 46.46 13.43
C ALA A 105 71.16 47.43 14.24
N GLY A 106 69.90 47.07 14.49
CA GLY A 106 69.00 47.80 15.37
C GLY A 106 68.16 46.85 16.20
N LYS A 107 68.26 46.96 17.54
CA LYS A 107 67.25 46.39 18.44
C LYS A 107 65.98 47.24 18.34
N ASN A 108 64.81 46.60 18.27
CA ASN A 108 63.62 47.06 18.99
C ASN A 108 62.58 45.94 19.06
N ASP A 109 61.92 45.83 20.20
CA ASP A 109 60.86 44.86 20.43
C ASP A 109 59.57 45.25 19.69
N SER A 110 58.88 44.27 19.12
CA SER A 110 57.46 44.40 18.77
C SER A 110 56.76 43.06 18.78
N LYS A 111 55.52 43.08 19.29
CA LYS A 111 54.74 41.90 19.67
C LYS A 111 54.52 40.95 18.49
N GLN A 112 54.86 39.69 18.68
CA GLN A 112 54.31 38.60 17.89
C GLN A 112 52.80 38.49 18.17
N GLU A 113 51.96 38.90 17.21
CA GLU A 113 50.52 38.72 17.33
C GLU A 113 50.16 37.23 17.26
N ASN A 114 49.59 36.71 18.35
CA ASN A 114 48.99 35.38 18.36
C ASN A 114 47.74 35.38 17.49
N LYS A 115 47.90 35.06 16.21
CA LYS A 115 46.81 34.68 15.31
C LYS A 115 46.01 33.56 15.99
N PRO A 116 44.73 33.74 16.33
CA PRO A 116 43.97 32.73 17.04
C PRO A 116 43.84 31.48 16.18
N THR A 117 44.31 30.34 16.72
CA THR A 117 44.07 29.02 16.13
C THR A 117 42.56 28.83 15.95
N PRO A 118 42.08 28.34 14.79
CA PRO A 118 40.67 28.03 14.62
C PRO A 118 40.21 27.09 15.73
N GLN A 119 39.29 27.57 16.56
CA GLN A 119 38.75 26.79 17.68
C GLN A 119 38.07 25.55 17.09
N PRO A 120 38.48 24.32 17.45
CA PRO A 120 37.89 23.12 16.85
C PRO A 120 36.38 23.10 17.11
N GLN A 121 35.59 22.98 16.04
CA GLN A 121 34.15 22.72 16.21
C GLN A 121 33.99 21.41 16.99
N PRO A 122 33.05 21.32 17.94
CA PRO A 122 32.81 20.08 18.68
C PRO A 122 32.51 18.93 17.70
N LYS A 123 33.37 17.90 17.70
CA LYS A 123 33.16 16.68 16.91
C LYS A 123 31.90 15.99 17.43
N GLU A 124 30.87 15.90 16.60
CA GLU A 124 29.57 15.34 16.95
C GLU A 124 29.72 13.90 17.46
N THR A 125 29.14 13.59 18.62
CA THR A 125 29.23 12.25 19.22
C THR A 125 28.10 11.33 18.75
N VAL A 126 28.30 10.03 18.91
CA VAL A 126 27.29 9.00 18.58
C VAL A 126 25.99 9.23 19.38
N GLU A 127 26.10 9.66 20.63
CA GLU A 127 24.98 10.00 21.51
C GLU A 127 24.25 11.25 21.02
N GLN A 128 24.98 12.29 20.62
CA GLN A 128 24.38 13.52 20.07
C GLN A 128 23.59 13.23 18.80
N LYS A 129 24.22 12.55 17.83
CA LYS A 129 23.58 12.23 16.54
C LYS A 129 22.39 11.28 16.72
N SER A 130 22.52 10.23 17.52
CA SER A 130 21.43 9.27 17.76
C SER A 130 20.25 9.91 18.49
N ASN A 131 20.49 10.75 19.51
CA ASN A 131 19.43 11.47 20.20
C ASN A 131 18.72 12.48 19.29
N ALA A 132 19.46 13.17 18.39
CA ALA A 132 18.87 14.06 17.39
C ALA A 132 17.95 13.31 16.40
N LEU A 133 18.38 12.14 15.91
CA LEU A 133 17.58 11.29 15.02
C LEU A 133 16.34 10.72 15.72
N LEU A 134 16.45 10.27 16.98
CA LEU A 134 15.31 9.82 17.77
C LEU A 134 14.28 10.95 17.98
N ALA A 135 14.73 12.15 18.33
CA ALA A 135 13.88 13.34 18.49
C ALA A 135 13.26 13.80 17.16
N GLU A 136 13.86 13.46 16.01
CA GLU A 136 13.26 13.72 14.70
C GLU A 136 12.19 12.68 14.32
N ILE A 137 12.43 11.40 14.61
CA ILE A 137 11.41 10.35 14.46
C ILE A 137 10.18 10.66 15.33
N GLU A 138 10.38 11.21 16.54
CA GLU A 138 9.29 11.61 17.45
C GLU A 138 8.48 12.82 17.00
N LYS A 139 9.03 13.69 16.13
CA LYS A 139 8.24 14.74 15.45
C LYS A 139 7.28 14.17 14.38
N ASN A 140 7.40 12.87 14.09
CA ASN A 140 6.77 12.12 13.01
C ASN A 140 7.19 12.60 11.60
N PRO A 141 8.00 11.83 10.84
CA PRO A 141 8.48 12.20 9.51
C PRO A 141 7.40 12.18 8.39
N GLY A 142 6.11 12.06 8.73
CA GLY A 142 5.00 12.13 7.76
C GLY A 142 4.04 10.94 7.77
N TYR A 143 4.16 10.01 8.72
CA TYR A 143 3.24 8.87 8.81
C TYR A 143 1.83 9.32 9.20
N PRO A 144 0.76 8.77 8.58
CA PRO A 144 -0.62 9.13 8.91
C PRO A 144 -1.03 8.87 10.37
N SER A 145 -0.42 7.89 11.05
CA SER A 145 -0.58 7.68 12.49
C SER A 145 0.63 8.16 13.29
N LYS A 146 0.37 8.85 14.40
CA LYS A 146 1.41 9.21 15.41
C LYS A 146 1.96 7.99 16.17
N THR A 147 1.31 6.84 16.06
CA THR A 147 1.73 5.56 16.66
C THR A 147 1.92 4.48 15.57
N ALA A 148 2.31 4.90 14.37
CA ALA A 148 2.61 4.01 13.25
C ALA A 148 3.72 3.00 13.62
N PRO A 149 3.55 1.68 13.41
CA PRO A 149 4.57 0.68 13.75
C PRO A 149 5.95 0.93 13.11
N ALA A 150 6.00 1.57 11.94
CA ALA A 150 7.25 1.98 11.30
C ALA A 150 8.07 2.98 12.13
N LEU A 151 7.44 3.83 12.95
CA LEU A 151 8.15 4.75 13.86
C LEU A 151 8.98 3.97 14.88
N GLN A 152 8.46 2.87 15.42
CA GLN A 152 9.19 2.06 16.39
C GLN A 152 10.36 1.34 15.72
N LYS A 153 10.14 0.71 14.55
CA LYS A 153 11.21 0.09 13.74
C LYS A 153 12.38 1.05 13.49
N LEU A 154 12.08 2.32 13.18
CA LEU A 154 13.09 3.36 12.95
C LEU A 154 13.83 3.77 14.24
N LYS A 155 13.17 3.81 15.40
CA LYS A 155 13.85 4.03 16.69
C LYS A 155 14.75 2.86 17.07
N ASP A 156 14.28 1.64 16.88
CA ASP A 156 15.01 0.40 17.20
C ASP A 156 16.29 0.30 16.35
N GLU A 157 16.25 0.72 15.09
CA GLU A 157 17.40 0.77 14.19
C GLU A 157 18.48 1.77 14.66
N VAL A 158 18.09 2.98 15.09
CA VAL A 158 19.03 3.98 15.66
C VAL A 158 19.65 3.48 16.96
N GLU A 159 18.86 2.90 17.86
CA GLU A 159 19.34 2.32 19.11
C GLU A 159 20.21 1.07 18.89
N SER A 160 20.00 0.31 17.82
CA SER A 160 20.85 -0.81 17.40
C SER A 160 22.24 -0.31 16.97
N ILE A 161 22.31 0.66 16.05
CA ILE A 161 23.58 1.26 15.58
C ILE A 161 24.40 1.82 16.75
N LYS A 162 23.74 2.48 17.71
CA LYS A 162 24.34 3.02 18.94
C LYS A 162 24.95 1.91 19.81
N LYS A 163 24.24 0.80 20.01
CA LYS A 163 24.62 -0.32 20.88
C LYS A 163 25.59 -1.33 20.26
N GLU A 164 25.78 -1.31 18.94
CA GLU A 164 26.63 -2.25 18.21
C GLU A 164 28.07 -2.30 18.79
N THR A 165 28.50 -3.44 19.34
CA THR A 165 29.77 -3.53 20.10
C THR A 165 30.99 -3.78 19.22
N ASN A 166 30.76 -4.25 17.99
CA ASN A 166 31.77 -4.62 16.98
C ASN A 166 32.18 -3.45 16.05
N LYS A 167 31.86 -2.20 16.39
CA LYS A 167 32.19 -0.99 15.60
C LYS A 167 32.79 0.12 16.46
N THR A 168 33.74 0.83 15.87
CA THR A 168 34.29 2.10 16.39
C THR A 168 33.22 3.21 16.39
N ASN A 169 33.47 4.29 17.14
CA ASN A 169 32.57 5.43 17.17
C ASN A 169 32.47 6.14 15.81
N GLU A 170 33.56 6.16 15.05
CA GLU A 170 33.63 6.65 13.66
C GLU A 170 32.68 5.85 12.74
N GLU A 171 32.73 4.51 12.78
CA GLU A 171 31.85 3.65 11.97
C GLU A 171 30.37 3.76 12.40
N LYS A 172 30.10 3.93 13.70
CA LYS A 172 28.75 4.22 14.20
C LYS A 172 28.24 5.56 13.69
N LEU A 173 29.07 6.61 13.74
CA LEU A 173 28.67 7.94 13.26
C LEU A 173 28.39 7.92 11.75
N ALA A 174 29.22 7.24 10.96
CA ALA A 174 28.96 7.00 9.52
C ALA A 174 27.66 6.19 9.28
N SER A 175 27.39 5.19 10.12
CA SER A 175 26.13 4.43 10.08
C SER A 175 24.92 5.31 10.41
N LEU A 176 25.03 6.24 11.37
CA LEU A 176 23.96 7.20 11.71
C LEU A 176 23.74 8.26 10.62
N VAL A 177 24.78 8.73 9.93
CA VAL A 177 24.64 9.61 8.74
C VAL A 177 24.00 8.88 7.56
N THR A 178 24.28 7.58 7.41
CA THR A 178 23.60 6.72 6.43
C THR A 178 22.11 6.55 6.79
N PHE A 179 21.79 6.39 8.08
CA PHE A 179 20.41 6.35 8.58
C PHE A 179 19.69 7.70 8.42
N GLU A 180 20.35 8.83 8.65
CA GLU A 180 19.79 10.17 8.39
C GLU A 180 19.39 10.33 6.91
N THR A 181 20.24 9.84 6.00
CA THR A 181 19.96 9.80 4.55
C THR A 181 18.77 8.88 4.23
N LYS A 182 18.63 7.74 4.91
CA LYS A 182 17.46 6.86 4.81
C LYS A 182 16.18 7.54 5.31
N LEU A 183 16.25 8.23 6.45
CA LEU A 183 15.13 8.92 7.09
C LEU A 183 14.63 10.09 6.23
N ASN A 184 15.51 10.83 5.57
CA ASN A 184 15.13 11.89 4.63
C ASN A 184 14.41 11.34 3.39
N LYS A 185 14.92 10.26 2.78
CA LYS A 185 14.23 9.56 1.68
C LYS A 185 12.86 9.01 2.09
N ILE A 186 12.68 8.62 3.36
CA ILE A 186 11.38 8.22 3.91
C ILE A 186 10.43 9.43 4.01
N LYS A 187 10.86 10.60 4.50
CA LYS A 187 10.04 11.83 4.52
C LYS A 187 9.55 12.19 3.11
N GLU A 188 10.48 12.24 2.15
CA GLU A 188 10.20 12.56 0.74
C GLU A 188 9.19 11.59 0.12
N ALA A 189 9.35 10.29 0.36
CA ALA A 189 8.44 9.26 -0.14
C ALA A 189 7.06 9.35 0.54
N LEU A 190 6.99 9.58 1.85
CA LEU A 190 5.72 9.77 2.58
C LEU A 190 4.97 11.00 2.08
N GLU A 191 5.65 12.14 1.92
CA GLU A 191 5.06 13.37 1.42
C GLU A 191 4.52 13.18 -0.01
N LYS A 192 5.33 12.60 -0.91
CA LYS A 192 4.93 12.35 -2.29
C LYS A 192 3.73 11.42 -2.37
N VAL A 193 3.79 10.23 -1.75
CA VAL A 193 2.72 9.23 -1.83
C VAL A 193 1.46 9.71 -1.14
N THR A 194 1.56 10.50 -0.06
CA THR A 194 0.39 11.12 0.58
C THR A 194 -0.30 12.12 -0.37
N LYS A 195 0.46 12.98 -1.06
CA LYS A 195 -0.08 13.90 -2.09
C LYS A 195 -0.71 13.13 -3.25
N ASP A 196 -0.06 12.07 -3.74
CA ASP A 196 -0.59 11.24 -4.83
C ASP A 196 -1.91 10.54 -4.43
N ILE A 197 -2.03 10.05 -3.19
CA ILE A 197 -3.26 9.46 -2.64
C ILE A 197 -4.38 10.52 -2.52
N ASP A 198 -4.06 11.71 -2.02
CA ASP A 198 -5.06 12.79 -1.87
C ASP A 198 -5.54 13.33 -3.23
N ALA A 199 -4.68 13.31 -4.26
CA ALA A 199 -5.02 13.67 -5.63
C ALA A 199 -5.93 12.65 -6.36
N LEU A 200 -6.13 11.44 -5.82
CA LEU A 200 -6.97 10.42 -6.46
C LEU A 200 -8.42 10.90 -6.61
N LYS A 201 -8.95 10.86 -7.84
CA LYS A 201 -10.27 11.39 -8.23
C LYS A 201 -11.42 10.41 -7.93
N TYR A 202 -11.47 9.87 -6.72
CA TYR A 202 -12.61 9.07 -6.25
C TYR A 202 -13.89 9.93 -6.10
N PRO A 203 -15.11 9.34 -6.18
CA PRO A 203 -16.36 10.10 -6.19
C PRO A 203 -16.74 10.62 -4.80
N ASN A 204 -17.03 11.92 -4.69
CA ASN A 204 -17.44 12.52 -3.42
C ASN A 204 -18.83 11.99 -2.97
N VAL A 205 -18.85 10.98 -2.08
CA VAL A 205 -20.06 10.37 -1.52
C VAL A 205 -19.96 10.20 -0.01
N ASN A 206 -21.09 10.40 0.69
CA ASN A 206 -21.16 10.35 2.15
C ASN A 206 -21.02 8.90 2.68
N LEU A 207 -19.81 8.51 3.06
CA LEU A 207 -19.55 7.29 3.81
C LEU A 207 -20.00 7.39 5.28
N THR A 208 -20.44 6.27 5.83
CA THR A 208 -20.89 6.14 7.22
C THR A 208 -19.69 6.14 8.16
N LYS A 209 -19.38 7.31 8.74
CA LYS A 209 -18.25 7.52 9.66
C LYS A 209 -18.18 6.43 10.74
N GLY A 210 -17.03 5.76 10.84
CA GLY A 210 -16.77 4.68 11.81
C GLY A 210 -17.34 3.30 11.42
N LYS A 211 -17.89 3.15 10.21
CA LYS A 211 -18.31 1.84 9.64
C LYS A 211 -17.80 1.62 8.22
N GLU A 212 -17.79 2.67 7.40
CA GLU A 212 -17.31 2.67 6.02
C GLU A 212 -15.98 3.43 5.93
N THR A 213 -14.96 2.86 5.26
CA THR A 213 -13.60 3.41 5.17
C THR A 213 -13.18 3.54 3.71
N SER A 214 -12.89 4.76 3.26
CA SER A 214 -12.52 5.04 1.87
C SER A 214 -11.19 4.41 1.48
N ALA A 215 -11.02 4.16 0.18
CA ALA A 215 -9.78 3.65 -0.37
C ALA A 215 -8.59 4.57 -0.08
N LYS A 216 -8.78 5.90 -0.11
CA LYS A 216 -7.75 6.88 0.32
C LYS A 216 -7.30 6.64 1.76
N ALA A 217 -8.24 6.39 2.67
CA ALA A 217 -7.90 6.09 4.06
C ALA A 217 -7.13 4.76 4.19
N LYS A 218 -7.55 3.70 3.47
CA LYS A 218 -6.83 2.42 3.42
C LYS A 218 -5.41 2.54 2.86
N PHE A 219 -5.21 3.32 1.79
CA PHE A 219 -3.86 3.58 1.26
C PHE A 219 -2.98 4.32 2.27
N LYS A 220 -3.53 5.30 3.00
CA LYS A 220 -2.81 5.97 4.09
C LYS A 220 -2.53 5.04 5.27
N GLU A 221 -3.46 4.15 5.61
CA GLU A 221 -3.27 3.16 6.67
C GLU A 221 -2.09 2.23 6.37
N LYS A 222 -1.99 1.73 5.13
CA LYS A 222 -0.88 0.89 4.64
C LYS A 222 0.51 1.54 4.73
N LEU A 223 0.61 2.88 4.82
CA LEU A 223 1.89 3.58 5.02
C LEU A 223 2.47 3.36 6.42
N ASN A 224 1.63 3.15 7.44
CA ASN A 224 2.06 3.11 8.85
C ASN A 224 3.02 1.96 9.18
N ASP A 225 3.02 0.90 8.37
CA ASP A 225 3.85 -0.30 8.59
C ASP A 225 5.20 -0.27 7.84
N LYS A 226 5.36 0.65 6.88
CA LYS A 226 6.49 0.66 5.93
C LYS A 226 7.65 1.46 6.49
N ALA A 227 8.84 0.85 6.58
CA ALA A 227 10.02 1.49 7.17
C ALA A 227 11.10 1.85 6.14
N THR A 228 10.76 1.80 4.85
CA THR A 228 11.66 2.13 3.73
C THR A 228 10.95 2.91 2.64
N ALA A 229 11.67 3.83 1.99
CA ALA A 229 11.14 4.66 0.89
C ALA A 229 10.64 3.83 -0.30
N GLU A 230 11.23 2.65 -0.55
CA GLU A 230 10.81 1.74 -1.62
C GLU A 230 9.46 1.07 -1.31
N GLU A 231 9.26 0.57 -0.09
CA GLU A 231 7.96 0.05 0.34
C GLU A 231 6.86 1.12 0.28
N ILE A 232 7.17 2.33 0.78
CA ILE A 232 6.26 3.49 0.75
C ILE A 232 5.84 3.80 -0.68
N SER A 233 6.81 3.88 -1.60
CA SER A 233 6.57 4.15 -3.03
C SER A 233 5.70 3.10 -3.73
N LYS A 234 5.60 1.89 -3.16
CA LYS A 234 4.76 0.79 -3.69
C LYS A 234 3.35 0.74 -3.10
N VAL A 235 3.01 1.56 -2.10
CA VAL A 235 1.69 1.55 -1.44
C VAL A 235 0.55 2.00 -2.36
N LEU A 236 0.83 2.90 -3.32
CA LEU A 236 -0.11 3.27 -4.38
C LEU A 236 0.31 2.59 -5.70
N PRO A 237 -0.44 1.61 -6.23
CA PRO A 237 0.00 0.86 -7.41
C PRO A 237 0.10 1.70 -8.68
N ASN A 238 1.11 1.39 -9.50
CA ASN A 238 1.30 2.01 -10.82
C ASN A 238 0.02 1.90 -11.68
N GLY A 239 -0.42 3.05 -12.21
CA GLY A 239 -1.63 3.15 -13.03
C GLY A 239 -2.96 3.17 -12.26
N TRP A 240 -2.97 3.13 -10.92
CA TRP A 240 -4.22 3.15 -10.14
C TRP A 240 -5.06 4.41 -10.37
N THR A 241 -4.43 5.58 -10.53
CA THR A 241 -5.09 6.84 -10.90
C THR A 241 -5.87 6.74 -12.22
N ASN A 242 -5.28 6.12 -13.24
CA ASN A 242 -5.92 5.90 -14.54
C ASN A 242 -7.12 4.93 -14.41
N LYS A 243 -7.01 3.86 -13.61
CA LYS A 243 -8.15 2.99 -13.31
C LYS A 243 -9.32 3.76 -12.69
N ILE A 244 -9.05 4.63 -11.72
CA ILE A 244 -10.07 5.48 -11.06
C ILE A 244 -10.75 6.40 -12.09
N GLU A 245 -9.99 7.02 -13.00
CA GLU A 245 -10.55 7.86 -14.06
C GLU A 245 -11.45 7.05 -15.02
N LYS A 246 -11.02 5.86 -15.45
CA LYS A 246 -11.85 4.93 -16.24
C LYS A 246 -13.12 4.49 -15.49
N TYR A 247 -13.06 4.24 -14.18
CA TYR A 247 -14.26 3.93 -13.40
C TYR A 247 -15.22 5.11 -13.33
N ASN A 248 -14.73 6.35 -13.16
CA ASN A 248 -15.57 7.54 -13.25
C ASN A 248 -16.24 7.69 -14.62
N GLU A 249 -15.57 7.31 -15.72
CA GLU A 249 -16.21 7.24 -17.04
C GLU A 249 -17.30 6.17 -17.11
N VAL A 250 -17.08 4.99 -16.53
CA VAL A 250 -18.15 3.98 -16.39
C VAL A 250 -19.33 4.55 -15.62
N PHE A 251 -19.11 5.23 -14.48
CA PHE A 251 -20.20 5.84 -13.72
C PHE A 251 -20.94 6.95 -14.47
N LYS A 252 -20.25 7.77 -15.27
CA LYS A 252 -20.90 8.72 -16.21
C LYS A 252 -21.77 8.00 -17.25
N LEU A 253 -21.38 6.81 -17.72
CA LEU A 253 -22.22 6.00 -18.61
C LEU A 253 -23.43 5.37 -17.90
N LEU A 254 -23.45 5.28 -16.56
CA LEU A 254 -24.60 4.76 -15.81
C LEU A 254 -25.63 5.84 -15.46
N ASP A 255 -25.26 7.12 -15.53
CA ASP A 255 -26.19 8.22 -15.29
C ASP A 255 -27.39 8.17 -16.24
N ASN A 256 -28.58 8.41 -15.69
CA ASN A 256 -29.90 8.23 -16.32
C ASN A 256 -30.20 6.82 -16.88
N PHE A 257 -29.29 5.85 -16.76
CA PHE A 257 -29.51 4.44 -17.16
C PHE A 257 -29.84 3.55 -15.95
N LEU A 258 -29.32 3.89 -14.77
CA LEU A 258 -29.77 3.39 -13.47
C LEU A 258 -30.49 4.50 -12.68
N ASP A 259 -31.28 4.13 -11.68
CA ASP A 259 -31.82 5.09 -10.71
C ASP A 259 -30.73 5.62 -9.77
N LYS A 260 -30.98 6.81 -9.21
CA LYS A 260 -30.04 7.50 -8.32
C LYS A 260 -29.70 6.72 -7.04
N GLY A 261 -30.60 5.85 -6.56
CA GLY A 261 -30.36 4.99 -5.40
C GLY A 261 -29.32 3.91 -5.69
N ARG A 262 -29.52 3.14 -6.76
CA ARG A 262 -28.54 2.13 -7.23
C ARG A 262 -27.20 2.76 -7.60
N ILE A 263 -27.20 3.92 -8.29
CA ILE A 263 -25.95 4.64 -8.61
C ILE A 263 -25.20 5.05 -7.33
N ASN A 264 -25.87 5.68 -6.36
CA ASN A 264 -25.25 6.09 -5.09
C ASN A 264 -24.66 4.91 -4.30
N SER A 265 -25.37 3.77 -4.26
CA SER A 265 -24.87 2.54 -3.62
C SER A 265 -23.61 1.98 -4.30
N LEU A 266 -23.54 2.03 -5.64
CA LEU A 266 -22.36 1.61 -6.39
C LEU A 266 -21.19 2.61 -6.25
N LEU A 267 -21.47 3.92 -6.19
CA LEU A 267 -20.45 4.94 -5.92
C LEU A 267 -19.86 4.82 -4.50
N LYS A 268 -20.69 4.57 -3.48
CA LYS A 268 -20.21 4.24 -2.11
C LYS A 268 -19.29 3.03 -2.09
N ARG A 269 -19.58 2.02 -2.89
CA ARG A 269 -18.72 0.83 -3.05
C ARG A 269 -17.42 1.16 -3.78
N PHE A 270 -17.45 2.02 -4.79
CA PHE A 270 -16.25 2.49 -5.51
C PHE A 270 -15.33 3.36 -4.64
N GLU A 271 -15.86 4.33 -3.88
CA GLU A 271 -15.11 5.14 -2.90
C GLU A 271 -14.35 4.27 -1.87
N GLN A 272 -14.87 3.09 -1.56
CA GLN A 272 -14.25 2.12 -0.64
C GLN A 272 -13.35 1.09 -1.35
N THR A 273 -13.31 1.05 -2.68
CA THR A 273 -12.56 0.04 -3.46
C THR A 273 -11.09 0.45 -3.63
N ASP A 274 -10.20 -0.27 -2.96
CA ASP A 274 -8.74 -0.16 -3.06
C ASP A 274 -8.15 -1.29 -3.92
N ASP A 275 -6.82 -1.43 -3.93
CA ASP A 275 -6.10 -2.40 -4.75
C ASP A 275 -6.14 -3.83 -4.21
N SER A 276 -6.81 -4.07 -3.08
CA SER A 276 -6.91 -5.39 -2.45
C SER A 276 -7.43 -6.47 -3.41
N LYS A 277 -6.91 -7.69 -3.24
CA LYS A 277 -7.37 -8.90 -3.94
C LYS A 277 -8.42 -9.67 -3.13
N GLU A 278 -8.57 -9.35 -1.84
CA GLU A 278 -9.43 -10.03 -0.89
C GLU A 278 -10.33 -9.06 -0.09
N GLY A 279 -11.36 -9.60 0.56
CA GLY A 279 -12.34 -8.83 1.32
C GLY A 279 -13.46 -8.22 0.47
N GLU A 280 -14.25 -7.34 1.09
CA GLU A 280 -15.53 -6.90 0.53
C GLU A 280 -15.45 -5.79 -0.52
N PHE A 281 -14.28 -5.19 -0.77
CA PHE A 281 -14.12 -3.99 -1.60
C PHE A 281 -12.98 -4.13 -2.61
N THR A 282 -12.95 -5.25 -3.33
CA THR A 282 -11.94 -5.54 -4.38
C THR A 282 -12.37 -5.02 -5.75
N GLU A 283 -11.40 -4.78 -6.63
CA GLU A 283 -11.62 -4.35 -8.01
C GLU A 283 -12.58 -5.29 -8.78
N SER A 284 -12.39 -6.61 -8.66
CA SER A 284 -13.28 -7.62 -9.24
C SER A 284 -14.71 -7.49 -8.69
N LEU A 285 -14.86 -7.40 -7.36
CA LEU A 285 -16.19 -7.34 -6.77
C LEU A 285 -16.90 -6.01 -7.11
N LEU A 286 -16.18 -4.91 -7.33
CA LEU A 286 -16.73 -3.69 -7.93
C LEU A 286 -17.23 -3.93 -9.37
N ILE A 287 -16.41 -4.55 -10.23
CA ILE A 287 -16.79 -4.88 -11.63
C ILE A 287 -18.04 -5.74 -11.67
N TRP A 288 -18.08 -6.83 -10.89
CA TRP A 288 -19.23 -7.72 -10.81
C TRP A 288 -20.50 -6.98 -10.35
N ASN A 289 -20.41 -6.19 -9.27
CA ASN A 289 -21.56 -5.44 -8.75
C ASN A 289 -22.08 -4.41 -9.77
N VAL A 290 -21.21 -3.64 -10.41
CA VAL A 290 -21.62 -2.65 -11.42
C VAL A 290 -22.28 -3.35 -12.62
N TYR A 291 -21.65 -4.39 -13.17
CA TYR A 291 -22.16 -5.11 -14.33
C TYR A 291 -23.50 -5.80 -14.06
N GLU A 292 -23.58 -6.63 -13.02
CA GLU A 292 -24.80 -7.38 -12.71
C GLU A 292 -25.93 -6.47 -12.18
N THR A 293 -25.64 -5.33 -11.55
CA THR A 293 -26.68 -4.34 -11.19
C THR A 293 -27.37 -3.82 -12.44
N VAL A 294 -26.61 -3.42 -13.46
CA VAL A 294 -27.16 -2.95 -14.74
C VAL A 294 -27.90 -4.08 -15.46
N ARG A 295 -27.32 -5.27 -15.53
CA ARG A 295 -27.91 -6.43 -16.20
C ARG A 295 -29.26 -6.83 -15.57
N ARG A 296 -29.33 -6.93 -14.24
CA ARG A 296 -30.53 -7.37 -13.50
C ARG A 296 -31.57 -6.26 -13.29
N SER A 297 -31.14 -5.00 -13.17
CA SER A 297 -32.05 -3.88 -12.85
C SER A 297 -32.56 -3.12 -14.07
N VAL A 298 -31.86 -3.20 -15.20
CA VAL A 298 -32.18 -2.41 -16.42
C VAL A 298 -32.39 -3.34 -17.62
N PHE A 299 -31.43 -4.23 -17.91
CA PHE A 299 -31.54 -5.09 -19.08
C PHE A 299 -32.66 -6.12 -18.93
N GLU A 300 -32.60 -7.00 -17.93
CA GLU A 300 -33.61 -8.05 -17.74
C GLU A 300 -35.06 -7.53 -17.67
N PRO A 301 -35.41 -6.47 -16.90
CA PRO A 301 -36.80 -6.04 -16.76
C PRO A 301 -37.36 -5.38 -18.02
N GLU A 302 -36.50 -4.70 -18.80
CA GLU A 302 -36.90 -4.09 -20.08
C GLU A 302 -36.96 -5.14 -21.21
N PHE A 303 -36.07 -6.13 -21.18
CA PHE A 303 -36.00 -7.21 -22.17
C PHE A 303 -37.19 -8.17 -22.06
N LYS A 304 -37.63 -8.49 -20.83
CA LYS A 304 -38.80 -9.34 -20.55
C LYS A 304 -40.13 -8.74 -21.06
N LYS A 305 -40.17 -7.44 -21.42
CA LYS A 305 -41.34 -6.75 -22.00
C LYS A 305 -41.48 -6.92 -23.52
N LEU A 306 -40.48 -7.49 -24.20
CA LEU A 306 -40.47 -7.65 -25.66
C LEU A 306 -41.19 -8.93 -26.11
N LYS A 307 -41.64 -9.01 -27.37
CA LYS A 307 -42.20 -10.24 -27.97
C LYS A 307 -41.19 -11.39 -27.86
N LYS A 308 -41.65 -12.63 -27.62
CA LYS A 308 -40.80 -13.81 -27.40
C LYS A 308 -39.77 -14.03 -28.51
N GLU A 309 -40.16 -13.86 -29.77
CA GLU A 309 -39.26 -13.95 -30.95
C GLU A 309 -38.05 -13.00 -30.84
N ILE A 310 -38.28 -11.77 -30.34
CA ILE A 310 -37.22 -10.78 -30.12
C ILE A 310 -36.36 -11.19 -28.92
N GLN A 311 -36.94 -11.76 -27.86
CA GLN A 311 -36.17 -12.27 -26.73
C GLN A 311 -35.22 -13.39 -27.19
N GLU A 312 -35.70 -14.37 -27.95
CA GLU A 312 -34.88 -15.46 -28.50
C GLU A 312 -33.73 -14.95 -29.40
N LYS A 313 -33.97 -13.93 -30.23
CA LYS A 313 -32.96 -13.36 -31.13
C LYS A 313 -31.82 -12.61 -30.41
N PHE A 314 -31.99 -12.23 -29.13
CA PHE A 314 -31.06 -11.35 -28.42
C PHE A 314 -30.59 -11.87 -27.05
N LYS A 315 -31.22 -12.92 -26.47
CA LYS A 315 -30.95 -13.41 -25.10
C LYS A 315 -29.47 -13.69 -24.81
N ASP A 316 -28.77 -14.36 -25.72
CA ASP A 316 -27.38 -14.84 -25.50
C ASP A 316 -26.32 -13.75 -25.77
N LYS A 317 -26.73 -12.56 -26.24
CA LYS A 317 -25.80 -11.46 -26.59
C LYS A 317 -25.33 -10.65 -25.38
N VAL A 318 -26.01 -10.77 -24.24
CA VAL A 318 -25.59 -10.17 -22.96
C VAL A 318 -25.08 -11.26 -22.03
N LYS A 319 -23.77 -11.24 -21.77
CA LYS A 319 -23.11 -12.19 -20.86
C LYS A 319 -23.69 -12.10 -19.45
N ILE A 320 -23.73 -13.23 -18.74
CA ILE A 320 -24.03 -13.29 -17.30
C ILE A 320 -22.72 -13.48 -16.54
N LEU A 321 -22.53 -12.76 -15.42
CA LEU A 321 -21.51 -13.09 -14.43
C LEU A 321 -22.16 -13.78 -13.24
N ASN A 322 -21.95 -15.09 -13.14
CA ASN A 322 -22.55 -15.93 -12.11
C ASN A 322 -22.07 -15.57 -10.69
N ASN A 323 -22.79 -16.02 -9.66
CA ASN A 323 -22.45 -15.68 -8.26
C ASN A 323 -21.08 -16.25 -7.83
N ASN A 324 -20.63 -17.37 -8.41
CA ASN A 324 -19.30 -17.95 -8.21
C ASN A 324 -18.19 -17.22 -9.02
N GLN A 325 -18.55 -16.24 -9.85
CA GLN A 325 -17.63 -15.43 -10.64
C GLN A 325 -17.33 -14.05 -10.02
N LYS A 326 -17.84 -13.79 -8.80
CA LYS A 326 -17.81 -12.49 -8.11
C LYS A 326 -16.43 -11.83 -7.95
N THR A 327 -15.37 -12.63 -7.80
CA THR A 327 -14.01 -12.15 -7.48
C THR A 327 -12.94 -12.61 -8.47
N ASN A 328 -13.24 -13.65 -9.26
CA ASN A 328 -12.31 -14.42 -10.10
C ASN A 328 -12.67 -14.40 -11.61
N HIS A 329 -13.56 -13.50 -12.05
CA HIS A 329 -13.99 -13.41 -13.46
C HIS A 329 -12.89 -12.99 -14.46
N SER A 330 -11.71 -12.56 -13.98
CA SER A 330 -10.57 -12.07 -14.78
C SER A 330 -10.99 -11.01 -15.81
N LYS A 331 -11.54 -9.89 -15.32
CA LYS A 331 -11.97 -8.71 -16.11
C LYS A 331 -11.45 -7.44 -15.44
N ASN A 332 -11.35 -6.38 -16.23
CA ASN A 332 -10.87 -5.06 -15.82
C ASN A 332 -11.93 -3.98 -16.11
N VAL A 333 -11.62 -2.73 -15.78
CA VAL A 333 -12.49 -1.57 -16.03
C VAL A 333 -12.77 -1.31 -17.52
N ASP A 334 -11.85 -1.67 -18.42
CA ASP A 334 -12.03 -1.52 -19.87
C ASP A 334 -13.10 -2.47 -20.40
N TRP A 335 -13.03 -3.77 -20.04
CA TRP A 335 -14.08 -4.74 -20.33
C TRP A 335 -15.43 -4.31 -19.76
N LEU A 336 -15.45 -3.75 -18.55
CA LEU A 336 -16.68 -3.23 -17.93
C LEU A 336 -17.28 -2.09 -18.78
N LYS A 337 -16.48 -1.09 -19.17
CA LYS A 337 -16.90 0.04 -20.02
C LYS A 337 -17.48 -0.43 -21.35
N GLU A 338 -16.79 -1.36 -22.02
CA GLU A 338 -17.25 -2.00 -23.25
C GLU A 338 -18.61 -2.71 -23.05
N ASN A 339 -18.73 -3.55 -22.01
CA ASN A 339 -19.88 -4.44 -21.85
C ASN A 339 -21.12 -3.71 -21.30
N ILE A 340 -20.96 -2.59 -20.58
CA ILE A 340 -22.05 -1.65 -20.28
C ILE A 340 -22.59 -0.99 -21.55
N ASN A 341 -21.71 -0.57 -22.47
CA ASN A 341 -22.14 -0.01 -23.76
C ASN A 341 -22.79 -1.08 -24.65
N ASN A 342 -22.29 -2.32 -24.65
CA ASN A 342 -22.91 -3.44 -25.35
C ASN A 342 -24.34 -3.69 -24.85
N ILE A 343 -24.57 -3.72 -23.53
CA ILE A 343 -25.92 -3.83 -22.94
C ILE A 343 -26.87 -2.73 -23.46
N LYS A 344 -26.41 -1.47 -23.49
CA LYS A 344 -27.21 -0.35 -24.02
C LYS A 344 -27.57 -0.56 -25.50
N THR A 345 -26.59 -0.91 -26.32
CA THR A 345 -26.76 -1.13 -27.76
C THR A 345 -27.71 -2.28 -28.05
N ILE A 346 -27.53 -3.43 -27.39
CA ILE A 346 -28.40 -4.60 -27.52
C ILE A 346 -29.83 -4.26 -27.11
N LEU A 347 -30.02 -3.60 -25.97
CA LEU A 347 -31.36 -3.25 -25.49
C LEU A 347 -32.07 -2.27 -26.42
N LYS A 348 -31.34 -1.30 -26.99
CA LYS A 348 -31.88 -0.40 -28.00
C LYS A 348 -32.26 -1.18 -29.27
N SER A 349 -31.37 -2.00 -29.81
CA SER A 349 -31.64 -2.80 -31.02
C SER A 349 -32.85 -3.72 -30.86
N ALA A 350 -32.99 -4.39 -29.70
CA ALA A 350 -34.13 -5.25 -29.41
C ALA A 350 -35.45 -4.45 -29.30
N LYS A 351 -35.43 -3.24 -28.70
CA LYS A 351 -36.59 -2.34 -28.67
C LYS A 351 -36.96 -1.81 -30.06
N ASP A 352 -35.98 -1.36 -30.85
CA ASP A 352 -36.16 -0.87 -32.21
C ASP A 352 -36.76 -1.96 -33.13
N GLU A 353 -36.35 -3.23 -32.94
CA GLU A 353 -36.90 -4.35 -33.71
C GLU A 353 -38.30 -4.76 -33.23
N ASN A 354 -38.55 -4.77 -31.92
CA ASN A 354 -39.87 -5.02 -31.34
C ASN A 354 -40.91 -3.97 -31.78
N ALA A 355 -40.52 -2.72 -31.97
CA ALA A 355 -41.39 -1.69 -32.54
C ALA A 355 -41.75 -2.00 -34.01
N LYS A 356 -40.77 -2.44 -34.81
CA LYS A 356 -40.99 -2.82 -36.22
C LYS A 356 -41.90 -4.05 -36.37
N THR A 357 -41.89 -4.98 -35.42
CA THR A 357 -42.81 -6.13 -35.41
C THR A 357 -44.17 -5.83 -34.79
N ILE A 358 -44.43 -4.59 -34.33
CA ILE A 358 -45.76 -4.08 -33.95
C ILE A 358 -46.36 -3.21 -35.07
N MET A 359 -45.54 -2.60 -35.93
CA MET A 359 -45.99 -1.82 -37.09
C MET A 359 -46.29 -2.66 -38.35
N LYS A 360 -46.14 -3.99 -38.29
CA LYS A 360 -46.23 -4.91 -39.45
C LYS A 360 -47.32 -5.99 -39.35
N GLY A 361 -48.07 -6.01 -38.26
CA GLY A 361 -49.14 -6.97 -37.98
C GLY A 361 -49.82 -6.62 -36.66
#